data_AF-A0A5E4KVH0-F1
#
_entry.id   AF-A0A5E4KVH0-F1
#
_cell.length_a   1.000
_cell.length_b   1.000
_cell.length_c   1.000
_cell.angle_alpha   90.00
_cell.angle_beta   90.00
_cell.angle_gamma   90.00
#
_symmetry.space_group_name_H-M   'P 1'
#
loop_
_entity.id
_entity.type
_entity.pdbx_description
1 polymer ?
#
loop_
_entity_poly.entity_id
_entity_poly.type
_entity_poly.pdbx_seq_one_letter_code
_entity_poly.pdbx_strand_id
1 'polypeptide(L)' 'MWPLYEMENGEVTGVRKLKKRKPVEEYLKVQGRFKHLFTMEGGTEEIKKIQAIADWNAKHFGLE' A
#
# COMPACT_ATOMS: atom_id res chain seq x y z
N MET A 1 2.51 -0.09 3.69
CA MET A 1 1.51 1.00 3.53
C MET A 1 0.26 0.61 4.26
N TRP A 2 -0.47 1.61 4.74
CA TRP A 2 -1.68 1.39 5.49
C TRP A 2 -2.69 2.50 5.14
N PRO A 3 -3.95 2.17 4.82
CA PRO A 3 -5.00 3.17 4.69
C PRO A 3 -5.23 3.80 6.08
N LEU A 4 -5.17 5.12 6.17
CA LEU A 4 -5.56 5.81 7.40
C LEU A 4 -7.02 6.24 7.24
N TYR A 5 -7.90 5.52 7.92
CA TYR A 5 -9.34 5.76 7.92
C TYR A 5 -9.91 5.58 9.34
N GLU A 6 -11.07 6.17 9.55
CA GLU A 6 -11.88 6.09 10.76
C GLU A 6 -13.17 5.34 10.41
N MET A 7 -13.66 4.56 11.37
CA MET A 7 -14.89 3.77 11.20
C MET A 7 -15.70 3.84 12.49
N GLU A 8 -16.97 4.17 12.38
CA GLU A 8 -17.94 4.20 13.48
C GLU A 8 -19.14 3.34 13.10
N ASN A 9 -19.60 2.47 14.01
CA ASN A 9 -20.75 1.57 13.79
C ASN A 9 -20.64 0.70 12.51
N GLY A 10 -19.42 0.38 12.07
CA GLY A 10 -19.17 -0.41 10.86
C GLY A 10 -19.17 0.40 9.56
N GLU A 11 -19.33 1.72 9.63
CA GLU A 11 -19.29 2.62 8.48
C GLU A 11 -18.01 3.48 8.50
N VAL A 12 -17.36 3.65 7.34
CA VAL A 12 -16.17 4.49 7.23
C VAL A 12 -16.58 5.95 7.32
N THR A 13 -16.19 6.64 8.39
CA THR A 13 -16.58 8.03 8.69
C THR A 13 -15.55 9.05 8.25
N GLY A 14 -14.28 8.66 8.17
CA GLY A 14 -13.18 9.55 7.85
C GLY A 14 -12.10 8.83 7.07
N VAL A 15 -11.55 9.48 6.04
CA VAL A 15 -10.47 8.91 5.23
C VAL A 15 -9.43 9.98 4.95
N ARG A 16 -8.16 9.66 5.24
CA ARG A 16 -7.06 10.53 4.83
C ARG A 16 -6.71 10.29 3.36
N LYS A 17 -7.21 11.19 2.50
CA LYS A 17 -6.90 11.17 1.07
C LYS A 17 -5.42 11.40 0.78
N LEU A 18 -4.87 10.63 -0.15
CA LEU A 18 -3.50 10.76 -0.62
C LEU A 18 -3.48 11.55 -1.94
N LYS A 19 -3.05 12.82 -1.89
CA LYS A 19 -3.01 13.71 -3.07
C LYS A 19 -2.18 13.16 -4.25
N LYS A 20 -1.11 12.40 -3.96
CA LYS A 20 -0.28 11.71 -4.95
C LYS A 20 0.21 10.40 -4.36
N ARG A 21 -0.36 9.27 -4.79
CA ARG A 21 0.14 7.95 -4.40
C ARG A 21 1.42 7.66 -5.18
N LYS A 22 2.47 7.31 -4.43
CA LYS A 22 3.74 6.82 -4.99
C LYS A 22 3.68 5.31 -5.12
N PRO A 23 4.46 4.70 -6.04
CA PRO A 23 4.59 3.25 -6.12
C PRO A 23 5.04 2.66 -4.78
N VAL A 24 4.57 1.44 -4.49
CA VAL A 24 4.90 0.76 -3.22
C VAL A 24 6.40 0.57 -3.04
N GLU A 25 7.12 0.45 -4.16
CA GLU A 25 8.57 0.26 -4.20
C GLU A 25 9.35 1.34 -3.45
N GLU A 26 8.95 2.62 -3.58
CA GLU A 26 9.64 3.72 -2.90
C GLU A 26 9.62 3.56 -1.38
N TYR A 27 8.51 3.02 -0.85
CA TYR A 27 8.35 2.75 0.58
C TYR A 27 9.09 1.48 1.01
N LEU A 28 9.10 0.44 0.18
CA LEU A 28 9.74 -0.83 0.49
C LEU A 28 11.28 -0.72 0.46
N LYS A 29 11.83 0.02 -0.51
CA LYS A 29 13.27 0.14 -0.75
C LYS A 29 14.06 0.72 0.41
N VAL A 30 13.45 1.63 1.18
CA VAL A 30 14.10 2.26 2.34
C VAL A 30 14.11 1.38 3.59
N GLN A 31 13.39 0.26 3.60
CA GLN A 31 13.22 -0.60 4.76
C GLN A 31 14.05 -1.88 4.65
N GLY A 32 14.97 -2.07 5.61
CA GLY A 32 15.87 -3.22 5.64
C GLY A 32 15.16 -4.58 5.58
N ARG A 33 13.99 -4.71 6.21
CA ARG A 33 13.19 -5.94 6.23
C ARG A 33 12.70 -6.39 4.85
N PHE A 34 12.62 -5.49 3.87
CA PHE A 34 12.15 -5.82 2.52
C PHE A 34 13.28 -5.96 1.51
N LYS A 35 14.55 -5.85 1.94
CA LYS A 35 15.70 -5.96 1.02
C LYS A 35 15.70 -7.24 0.19
N HIS A 36 15.30 -8.37 0.77
CA HIS A 36 15.26 -9.66 0.10
C HIS A 36 14.36 -9.65 -1.15
N LEU A 37 13.25 -8.88 -1.14
CA LEU A 37 12.37 -8.72 -2.29
C LEU A 37 13.05 -8.05 -3.50
N PHE A 38 14.17 -7.36 -3.28
CA PHE A 38 14.94 -6.70 -4.34
C PHE A 38 16.14 -7.51 -4.81
N THR A 39 16.46 -8.62 -4.14
CA THR A 39 17.65 -9.43 -4.43
C THR A 39 17.31 -10.87 -4.79
N MET A 40 16.14 -11.36 -4.40
CA MET A 40 15.69 -12.72 -4.71
C MET A 40 15.11 -12.83 -6.13
N GLU A 41 15.24 -14.01 -6.72
CA GLU A 41 14.54 -14.34 -7.96
C GLU A 41 13.01 -14.30 -7.74
N GLY A 42 12.28 -13.68 -8.66
CA GLY A 42 10.83 -13.47 -8.52
C GLY A 42 10.40 -12.32 -7.60
N GLY A 43 11.34 -11.61 -6.97
CA GLY A 43 11.01 -10.51 -6.05
C GLY A 43 10.21 -9.36 -6.69
N THR A 44 10.45 -9.08 -7.97
CA THR A 44 9.64 -8.12 -8.75
C THR A 44 8.17 -8.52 -8.85
N GLU A 45 7.86 -9.81 -8.98
CA GLU A 45 6.49 -10.30 -9.04
C GLU A 45 5.78 -10.18 -7.68
N GLU A 46 6.50 -10.38 -6.58
CA GLU A 46 5.97 -10.13 -5.24
C GLU A 46 5.71 -8.64 -4.99
N ILE A 47 6.60 -7.75 -5.44
CA ILE A 47 6.38 -6.30 -5.36
C ILE A 47 5.12 -5.90 -6.15
N LYS A 48 4.87 -6.50 -7.32
CA LYS A 48 3.63 -6.28 -8.09
C LYS A 48 2.38 -6.72 -7.33
N LYS A 49 2.42 -7.88 -6.66
CA LYS A 49 1.30 -8.34 -5.81
C LYS A 49 1.04 -7.37 -4.66
N ILE A 50 2.10 -6.86 -4.01
CA ILE A 50 1.99 -5.86 -2.95
C ILE A 50 1.37 -4.56 -3.49
N GLN A 51 1.77 -4.14 -4.70
CA GLN A 51 1.17 -2.97 -5.37
C GLN A 51 -0.33 -3.18 -5.61
N ALA A 52 -0.73 -4.34 -6.12
CA ALA A 52 -2.15 -4.67 -6.36
C ALA A 52 -2.99 -4.62 -5.07
N ILE A 53 -2.46 -5.12 -3.95
CA ILE A 53 -3.13 -5.01 -2.64
C ILE A 53 -3.27 -3.55 -2.21
N ALA A 54 -2.23 -2.75 -2.39
CA ALA A 54 -2.28 -1.32 -2.07
C ALA A 54 -3.31 -0.57 -2.92
N ASP A 55 -3.43 -0.91 -4.21
CA ASP A 55 -4.40 -0.33 -5.13
C ASP A 55 -5.83 -0.76 -4.81
N TRP A 56 -6.04 -2.02 -4.44
CA TRP A 56 -7.33 -2.49 -3.96
C TRP A 56 -7.76 -1.75 -2.70
N ASN A 57 -6.87 -1.62 -1.71
CA ASN A 57 -7.14 -0.86 -0.48
C ASN A 57 -7.47 0.60 -0.77
N ALA A 58 -6.76 1.24 -1.70
CA ALA A 58 -7.02 2.62 -2.05
C ALA A 58 -8.42 2.84 -2.63
N LYS A 59 -8.87 1.92 -3.51
CA LYS A 59 -10.23 1.94 -4.04
C LYS A 59 -11.27 1.61 -2.98
N HIS A 60 -11.03 0.58 -2.18
CA HIS A 60 -11.97 0.09 -1.17
C HIS A 60 -12.24 1.14 -0.08
N PHE A 61 -11.20 1.83 0.39
CA PHE A 61 -11.32 2.86 1.42
C PHE A 61 -11.47 4.28 0.84
N GLY A 62 -11.55 4.46 -0.48
CA GLY A 62 -11.71 5.79 -1.09
C GLY A 62 -10.56 6.76 -0.80
N LEU A 63 -9.31 6.26 -0.80
CA LEU A 63 -8.11 7.04 -0.48
C LEU A 63 -7.74 8.08 -1.57
N GLU A 64 -8.41 8.04 -2.72
CA GLU A 64 -8.12 8.83 -3.93
C GLU A 64 -8.92 10.14 -4.01
#